data_AF-A0A496P5V7-F1
#
_entry.id   AF-A0A496P5V7-F1
#
_cell.length_a   1.000
_cell.length_b   1.000
_cell.length_c   1.000
_cell.angle_alpha   90.00
_cell.angle_beta   90.00
_cell.angle_gamma   90.00
#
_symmetry.space_group_name_H-M   'P 1'
#
loop_
_entity.id
_entity.type
_entity.pdbx_description
1 polymer ?
#
loop_
_entity_poly.entity_id
_entity_poly.type
_entity_poly.pdbx_seq_one_letter_code
_entity_poly.pdbx_strand_id
1 'polypeptide(L)'
;MRDLIMYRHLVWQRFILALAFIGAMLLGTVAHGAAPTPPSTIGEAVVLIDADNKEILFAKNPDKWMHPASTTKMVTLLTALELKGTQLDELATISPYATSMEESNLGVQVGDQITLEGVLEGMMVASGNDAAVVVAENVSGSVENFAKDMNRIAAKAGAKNSVFLNPHGLTQMGHHSTARDLALI
;
A
#
# COMPACT_ATOMS: atom_id res chain seq x y z
N MET A 1 -34.89 73.45 -3.88
CA MET A 1 -35.93 72.42 -3.59
C MET A 1 -35.81 71.18 -4.50
N ARG A 2 -35.49 71.31 -5.80
CA ARG A 2 -35.30 70.18 -6.72
C ARG A 2 -34.10 69.27 -6.37
N ASP A 3 -32.99 69.85 -5.92
CA ASP A 3 -31.75 69.09 -5.62
C ASP A 3 -31.88 68.17 -4.39
N LEU A 4 -32.71 68.56 -3.42
CA LEU A 4 -32.95 67.77 -2.21
C LEU A 4 -33.76 66.49 -2.50
N ILE A 5 -34.64 66.53 -3.49
CA ILE A 5 -35.45 65.38 -3.94
C ILE A 5 -34.57 64.40 -4.73
N MET A 6 -33.69 64.93 -5.59
CA MET A 6 -32.75 64.13 -6.38
C MET A 6 -31.73 63.42 -5.48
N TYR A 7 -31.20 64.11 -4.47
CA TYR A 7 -30.27 63.51 -3.49
C TYR A 7 -30.93 62.38 -2.68
N ARG A 8 -32.19 62.57 -2.25
CA ARG A 8 -32.95 61.54 -1.53
C ARG A 8 -33.21 60.31 -2.40
N HIS A 9 -33.54 60.49 -3.68
CA HIS A 9 -33.69 59.37 -4.62
C HIS A 9 -32.39 58.58 -4.81
N LEU A 10 -31.25 59.28 -4.95
CA LEU A 10 -29.95 58.64 -5.15
C LEU A 10 -29.50 57.83 -3.91
N VAL A 11 -29.74 58.35 -2.71
CA VAL A 11 -29.45 57.64 -1.45
C VAL A 11 -30.34 56.41 -1.29
N TRP A 12 -31.64 56.52 -1.59
CA TRP A 12 -32.57 55.39 -1.54
C TRP A 12 -32.22 54.30 -2.57
N GLN A 13 -31.83 54.69 -3.79
CA GLN A 13 -31.42 53.75 -4.83
C GLN A 13 -30.14 52.99 -4.43
N ARG A 14 -29.16 53.67 -3.82
CA ARG A 14 -27.96 53.04 -3.27
C ARG A 14 -28.26 52.11 -2.11
N PHE A 15 -29.19 52.48 -1.22
CA PHE A 15 -29.64 51.60 -0.13
C PHE A 15 -30.33 50.34 -0.65
N ILE A 16 -31.20 50.46 -1.65
CA ILE A 16 -31.88 49.31 -2.28
C ILE A 16 -30.87 48.39 -2.97
N LEU A 17 -29.88 48.95 -3.69
CA LEU A 17 -28.84 48.16 -4.36
C LEU A 17 -27.93 47.45 -3.34
N ALA A 18 -27.58 48.10 -2.23
CA ALA A 18 -26.81 47.48 -1.16
C ALA A 18 -27.59 46.34 -0.47
N LEU A 19 -28.88 46.53 -0.21
CA LEU A 19 -29.76 45.48 0.34
C LEU A 19 -29.93 44.31 -0.63
N ALA A 20 -30.07 44.59 -1.94
CA ALA A 20 -30.14 43.55 -2.96
C ALA A 20 -28.83 42.75 -3.06
N PHE A 21 -27.68 43.42 -2.94
CA PHE A 21 -26.37 42.77 -2.96
C PHE A 21 -26.14 41.87 -1.71
N ILE A 22 -26.52 42.37 -0.53
CA ILE A 22 -26.47 41.57 0.72
C ILE A 22 -27.43 40.38 0.64
N GLY A 23 -28.64 40.58 0.09
CA GLY A 23 -29.59 39.50 -0.15
C GLY A 23 -29.05 38.44 -1.10
N ALA A 24 -28.36 38.84 -2.18
CA ALA A 24 -27.75 37.92 -3.13
C ALA A 24 -26.59 37.10 -2.52
N MET A 25 -25.80 37.70 -1.60
CA MET A 25 -24.76 36.97 -0.88
C MET A 25 -25.32 35.99 0.16
N LEU A 26 -26.45 36.30 0.78
CA LEU A 26 -27.09 35.41 1.77
C LEU A 26 -27.86 34.24 1.12
N LEU A 27 -28.27 34.38 -0.14
CA LEU A 27 -28.97 33.34 -0.92
C LEU A 27 -28.04 32.41 -1.72
N GLY A 28 -26.73 32.69 -1.73
CA GLY A 28 -25.72 31.84 -2.36
C GLY A 28 -25.48 30.57 -1.55
N THR A 29 -26.42 29.62 -1.58
CA THR A 29 -26.16 28.27 -1.08
C THR A 29 -25.18 27.59 -2.03
N VAL A 30 -23.91 27.53 -1.65
CA VAL A 30 -22.95 26.65 -2.32
C VAL A 30 -23.44 25.23 -2.06
N ALA A 31 -24.01 24.59 -3.07
CA ALA A 31 -24.37 23.18 -3.01
C ALA A 31 -23.08 22.38 -2.81
N HIS A 32 -22.76 22.08 -1.55
CA HIS A 32 -21.74 21.10 -1.24
C HIS A 32 -22.33 19.76 -1.61
N GLY A 33 -21.85 19.18 -2.72
CA GLY A 33 -22.12 17.78 -3.02
C GLY A 33 -21.78 16.95 -1.79
N ALA A 34 -22.70 16.09 -1.35
CA ALA A 34 -22.47 15.24 -0.19
C ALA A 34 -21.18 14.45 -0.41
N ALA A 35 -20.23 14.55 0.53
CA ALA A 35 -19.06 13.69 0.50
C ALA A 35 -19.53 12.22 0.48
N PRO A 36 -18.92 11.36 -0.33
CA PRO A 36 -19.32 9.95 -0.39
C PRO A 36 -19.23 9.34 1.00
N THR A 37 -20.26 8.60 1.40
CA THR A 37 -20.22 7.86 2.66
C THR A 37 -19.10 6.81 2.57
N PRO A 38 -18.17 6.77 3.54
CA PRO A 38 -17.08 5.80 3.50
C PRO A 38 -17.63 4.36 3.51
N PRO A 39 -17.00 3.42 2.79
CA PRO A 39 -17.44 2.04 2.76
C PRO A 39 -17.35 1.39 4.15
N SER A 40 -18.32 0.55 4.50
CA SER A 40 -18.23 -0.28 5.70
C SER A 40 -17.20 -1.39 5.50
N THR A 41 -16.29 -1.59 6.46
CA THR A 41 -15.27 -2.64 6.38
C THR A 41 -15.20 -3.46 7.67
N ILE A 42 -15.03 -4.77 7.51
CA ILE A 42 -14.78 -5.70 8.64
C ILE A 42 -13.30 -5.75 9.03
N GLY A 43 -12.39 -5.38 8.13
CA GLY A 43 -10.94 -5.38 8.37
C GLY A 43 -10.55 -4.45 9.52
N GLU A 44 -9.57 -4.87 10.32
CA GLU A 44 -9.08 -4.12 11.48
C GLU A 44 -8.22 -2.91 11.08
N ALA A 45 -7.40 -3.09 10.04
CA ALA A 45 -6.62 -2.07 9.36
C ALA A 45 -6.91 -2.13 7.85
N VAL A 46 -7.19 -0.98 7.24
CA VAL A 46 -7.54 -0.85 5.82
C VAL A 46 -6.94 0.44 5.28
N VAL A 47 -6.44 0.38 4.05
CA VAL A 47 -6.10 1.57 3.26
C VAL A 47 -6.51 1.33 1.82
N LEU A 48 -6.98 2.37 1.15
CA LEU A 48 -7.16 2.45 -0.29
C LEU A 48 -6.41 3.70 -0.76
N ILE A 49 -5.53 3.53 -1.73
CA ILE A 49 -4.75 4.62 -2.30
C ILE A 49 -5.00 4.74 -3.79
N ASP A 50 -4.84 5.94 -4.32
CA ASP A 50 -4.60 6.17 -5.74
C ASP A 50 -3.18 5.70 -6.09
N ALA A 51 -3.05 4.86 -7.12
CA ALA A 51 -1.77 4.23 -7.44
C ALA A 51 -0.75 5.20 -8.06
N ASP A 52 -1.20 6.26 -8.73
CA ASP A 52 -0.35 7.19 -9.47
C ASP A 52 0.24 8.25 -8.54
N ASN A 53 -0.60 8.84 -7.68
CA ASN A 53 -0.20 9.96 -6.82
C ASN A 53 -0.06 9.57 -5.33
N LYS A 54 -0.42 8.33 -4.96
CA LYS A 54 -0.38 7.79 -3.58
C LYS A 54 -1.31 8.50 -2.59
N GLU A 55 -2.31 9.23 -3.07
CA GLU A 55 -3.34 9.84 -2.25
C GLU A 55 -4.18 8.76 -1.56
N ILE A 56 -4.46 8.94 -0.27
CA ILE A 56 -5.34 8.04 0.46
C ILE A 56 -6.78 8.41 0.16
N LEU A 57 -7.49 7.49 -0.49
CA LEU A 57 -8.91 7.63 -0.80
C LEU A 57 -9.80 7.14 0.35
N PHE A 58 -9.32 6.15 1.11
CA PHE A 58 -9.98 5.65 2.32
C PHE A 58 -8.98 5.00 3.27
N ALA A 59 -9.18 5.14 4.59
CA ALA A 59 -8.37 4.45 5.58
C ALA A 59 -9.12 4.17 6.88
N LYS A 60 -8.75 3.06 7.53
CA LYS A 60 -9.15 2.65 8.87
C LYS A 60 -7.92 2.09 9.57
N ASN A 61 -7.44 2.74 10.63
CA ASN A 61 -6.21 2.35 11.35
C ASN A 61 -5.01 2.03 10.42
N PRO A 62 -4.69 2.87 9.42
CA PRO A 62 -3.74 2.50 8.35
C PRO A 62 -2.32 2.23 8.86
N ASP A 63 -1.94 2.87 9.97
CA ASP A 63 -0.61 2.77 10.61
C ASP A 63 -0.57 1.77 11.77
N LYS A 64 -1.64 0.99 11.95
CA LYS A 64 -1.70 -0.01 13.02
C LYS A 64 -0.73 -1.15 12.72
N TRP A 65 0.03 -1.52 13.73
CA TRP A 65 0.88 -2.70 13.72
C TRP A 65 0.05 -3.97 13.51
N MET A 66 0.39 -4.76 12.49
CA MET A 66 -0.29 -6.00 12.15
C MET A 66 0.72 -7.07 11.71
N HIS A 67 0.36 -8.34 11.90
CA HIS A 67 1.06 -9.44 11.24
C HIS A 67 0.65 -9.48 9.75
N PRO A 68 1.60 -9.35 8.80
CA PRO A 68 1.28 -9.33 7.37
C PRO A 68 0.85 -10.70 6.83
N ALA A 69 1.23 -11.80 7.50
CA ALA A 69 1.10 -13.15 6.96
C ALA A 69 1.69 -13.21 5.53
N SER A 70 1.09 -13.98 4.63
CA SER A 70 1.66 -14.18 3.28
C SER A 70 1.72 -12.93 2.40
N THR A 71 1.14 -11.78 2.78
CA THR A 71 1.39 -10.54 2.02
C THR A 71 2.87 -10.11 2.06
N THR A 72 3.65 -10.63 3.02
CA THR A 72 5.12 -10.55 3.03
C THR A 72 5.75 -11.00 1.71
N LYS A 73 5.15 -11.95 0.99
CA LYS A 73 5.69 -12.46 -0.29
C LYS A 73 5.70 -11.42 -1.40
N MET A 74 4.91 -10.34 -1.29
CA MET A 74 5.02 -9.17 -2.17
C MET A 74 6.40 -8.51 -2.05
N VAL A 75 6.91 -8.39 -0.82
CA VAL A 75 8.25 -7.84 -0.56
C VAL A 75 9.32 -8.82 -1.04
N THR A 76 9.11 -10.12 -0.87
CA THR A 76 10.00 -11.17 -1.37
C THR A 76 10.15 -11.07 -2.89
N LEU A 77 9.03 -10.96 -3.62
CA LEU A 77 9.03 -10.77 -5.07
C LEU A 77 9.78 -9.50 -5.45
N LEU A 78 9.41 -8.34 -4.89
CA LEU A 78 10.05 -7.06 -5.19
C LEU A 78 11.55 -7.11 -4.91
N THR A 79 11.96 -7.76 -3.83
CA THR A 79 13.37 -7.91 -3.44
C THR A 79 14.15 -8.76 -4.44
N ALA A 80 13.59 -9.90 -4.85
CA ALA A 80 14.21 -10.76 -5.85
C ALA A 80 14.36 -10.04 -7.20
N LEU A 81 13.32 -9.34 -7.65
CA LEU A 81 13.35 -8.59 -8.91
C LEU A 81 14.38 -7.45 -8.90
N GLU A 82 14.46 -6.68 -7.80
CA GLU A 82 15.44 -5.59 -7.67
C GLU A 82 16.89 -6.11 -7.67
N LEU A 83 17.14 -7.28 -7.05
CA LEU A 83 18.49 -7.81 -6.90
C LEU A 83 18.98 -8.62 -8.10
N LYS A 84 18.10 -9.41 -8.73
CA LYS A 84 18.46 -10.27 -9.87
C LYS A 84 18.20 -9.59 -11.22
N GLY A 85 17.31 -8.61 -11.27
CA GLY A 85 16.91 -7.96 -12.52
C GLY A 85 16.39 -8.99 -13.53
N THR A 86 17.09 -9.15 -14.64
CA THR A 86 16.72 -10.09 -15.72
C THR A 86 17.30 -11.50 -15.55
N GLN A 87 18.08 -11.77 -14.50
CA GLN A 87 18.75 -13.06 -14.27
C GLN A 87 17.85 -14.02 -13.48
N LEU A 88 16.67 -14.33 -14.02
CA LEU A 88 15.67 -15.20 -13.37
C LEU A 88 15.54 -16.57 -14.04
N ASP A 89 16.18 -16.76 -15.19
CA ASP A 89 16.19 -18.00 -15.98
C ASP A 89 17.18 -19.05 -15.44
N GLU A 90 18.02 -18.69 -14.47
CA GLU A 90 18.92 -19.61 -13.78
C GLU A 90 18.14 -20.65 -12.96
N LEU A 91 18.62 -21.89 -12.94
CA LEU A 91 18.06 -22.94 -12.10
C LEU A 91 18.28 -22.63 -10.62
N ALA A 92 17.20 -22.70 -9.84
CA ALA A 92 17.26 -22.52 -8.40
C ALA A 92 17.80 -23.78 -7.72
N THR A 93 18.71 -23.60 -6.77
CA THR A 93 19.13 -24.68 -5.86
C THR A 93 18.14 -24.78 -4.71
N ILE A 94 17.52 -25.95 -4.53
CA ILE A 94 16.52 -26.17 -3.47
C ILE A 94 17.20 -26.88 -2.29
N SER A 95 17.18 -26.24 -1.12
CA SER A 95 17.76 -26.80 0.10
C SER A 95 16.77 -27.70 0.85
N PRO A 96 17.25 -28.66 1.67
CA PRO A 96 16.39 -29.40 2.58
C PRO A 96 15.59 -28.50 3.54
N TYR A 97 16.16 -27.35 3.93
CA TYR A 97 15.48 -26.38 4.80
C TYR A 97 14.27 -25.75 4.11
N ALA A 98 14.40 -25.37 2.84
CA ALA A 98 13.26 -24.89 2.06
C ALA A 98 12.15 -25.94 2.00
N THR A 99 12.50 -27.21 1.74
CA THR A 99 11.52 -28.31 1.68
C THR A 99 10.86 -28.64 3.03
N SER A 100 11.44 -28.21 4.14
CA SER A 100 10.88 -28.43 5.48
C SER A 100 9.90 -27.35 5.92
N MET A 101 9.62 -26.35 5.08
CA MET A 101 8.66 -25.30 5.40
C MET A 101 7.26 -25.88 5.62
N GLU A 102 6.57 -25.40 6.65
CA GLU A 102 5.22 -25.81 6.99
C GLU A 102 4.16 -24.92 6.31
N GLU A 103 2.89 -25.32 6.42
CA GLU A 103 1.71 -24.65 5.86
C GLU A 103 1.62 -24.65 4.33
N SER A 104 1.45 -23.50 3.69
CA SER A 104 1.27 -23.38 2.24
C SER A 104 2.59 -23.61 1.55
N ASN A 105 2.64 -24.55 0.59
CA ASN A 105 3.86 -24.93 -0.13
C ASN A 105 3.59 -25.09 -1.62
N LEU A 106 4.60 -24.78 -2.44
CA LEU A 106 4.65 -25.11 -3.86
C LEU A 106 4.89 -26.61 -4.07
N GLY A 107 5.55 -27.27 -3.11
CA GLY A 107 5.86 -28.69 -3.11
C GLY A 107 7.22 -29.04 -3.71
N VAL A 108 8.15 -28.08 -3.78
CA VAL A 108 9.48 -28.28 -4.35
C VAL A 108 10.29 -29.32 -3.58
N GLN A 109 11.12 -30.08 -4.28
CA GLN A 109 11.99 -31.12 -3.71
C GLN A 109 13.46 -30.85 -4.04
N VAL A 110 14.35 -31.35 -3.19
CA VAL A 110 15.79 -31.33 -3.46
C VAL A 110 16.07 -32.08 -4.76
N GLY A 111 16.69 -31.40 -5.73
CA GLY A 111 17.04 -31.95 -7.04
C GLY A 111 16.06 -31.59 -8.17
N ASP A 112 14.93 -30.94 -7.86
CA ASP A 112 14.05 -30.40 -8.90
C ASP A 112 14.81 -29.37 -9.75
N GLN A 113 14.49 -29.34 -11.05
CA GLN A 113 15.07 -28.41 -12.01
C GLN A 113 14.00 -27.37 -12.37
N ILE A 114 13.95 -26.29 -11.60
CA ILE A 114 13.04 -25.16 -11.80
C ILE A 114 13.86 -23.86 -11.84
N THR A 115 13.49 -22.94 -12.73
CA THR A 115 14.14 -21.62 -12.81
C THR A 115 13.71 -20.76 -11.64
N LEU A 116 14.52 -19.76 -11.27
CA LEU A 116 14.15 -18.80 -10.23
C LEU A 116 12.84 -18.06 -10.58
N GLU A 117 12.62 -17.77 -11.86
CA GLU A 117 11.34 -17.26 -12.38
C GLU A 117 10.17 -18.18 -12.04
N GLY A 118 10.28 -19.48 -12.34
CA GLY A 118 9.24 -20.46 -12.04
C GLY A 118 8.97 -20.59 -10.53
N VAL A 119 10.01 -20.48 -9.69
CA VAL A 119 9.85 -20.45 -8.23
C VAL A 119 9.10 -19.20 -7.79
N LEU A 120 9.43 -18.02 -8.34
CA LEU A 120 8.74 -16.76 -8.01
C LEU A 120 7.27 -16.79 -8.45
N GLU A 121 6.98 -17.28 -9.65
CA GLU A 121 5.60 -17.46 -10.14
C GLU A 121 4.81 -18.43 -9.24
N GLY A 122 5.40 -19.60 -8.96
CA GLY A 122 4.81 -20.59 -8.07
C GLY A 122 4.58 -20.06 -6.65
N MET A 123 5.53 -19.28 -6.12
CA MET A 123 5.40 -18.59 -4.83
C MET A 123 4.19 -17.64 -4.84
N MET A 124 4.00 -16.85 -5.89
CA MET A 124 2.91 -15.87 -5.94
C MET A 124 1.53 -16.50 -6.17
N VAL A 125 1.47 -17.61 -6.90
CA VAL A 125 0.21 -18.33 -7.17
C VAL A 125 -0.19 -19.22 -5.99
N ALA A 126 0.73 -20.05 -5.49
CA ALA A 126 0.46 -21.01 -4.42
C ALA A 126 0.66 -20.42 -3.02
N SER A 127 1.24 -19.22 -2.91
CA SER A 127 1.68 -18.65 -1.63
C SER A 127 2.66 -19.57 -0.88
N GLY A 128 3.49 -20.31 -1.62
CA GLY A 128 4.40 -21.34 -1.10
C GLY A 128 5.51 -20.77 -0.21
N ASN A 129 5.62 -21.29 1.02
CA ASN A 129 6.62 -20.90 2.01
C ASN A 129 7.99 -21.49 1.65
N ASP A 130 8.01 -22.76 1.22
CA ASP A 130 9.16 -23.43 0.63
C ASP A 130 9.78 -22.60 -0.52
N ALA A 131 8.96 -22.17 -1.49
CA ALA A 131 9.39 -21.36 -2.61
C ALA A 131 9.97 -20.01 -2.16
N ALA A 132 9.37 -19.36 -1.16
CA ALA A 132 9.89 -18.11 -0.61
C ALA A 132 11.28 -18.30 0.05
N VAL A 133 11.54 -19.43 0.70
CA VAL A 133 12.87 -19.76 1.24
C VAL A 133 13.85 -20.07 0.11
N VAL A 134 13.45 -20.82 -0.92
CA VAL A 134 14.30 -21.04 -2.11
C VAL A 134 14.73 -19.71 -2.72
N VAL A 135 13.80 -18.77 -2.90
CA VAL A 135 14.11 -17.43 -3.42
C VAL A 135 15.15 -16.73 -2.52
N ALA A 136 14.93 -16.73 -1.21
CA ALA A 136 15.82 -16.06 -0.26
C ALA A 136 17.26 -16.61 -0.30
N GLU A 137 17.40 -17.94 -0.31
CA GLU A 137 18.69 -18.61 -0.36
C GLU A 137 19.42 -18.39 -1.69
N ASN A 138 18.71 -18.43 -2.83
CA ASN A 138 19.33 -18.25 -4.14
C ASN A 138 19.67 -16.78 -4.46
N VAL A 139 18.95 -15.82 -3.88
CA VAL A 139 19.15 -14.40 -4.14
C VAL A 139 20.20 -13.78 -3.20
N SER A 140 20.12 -14.07 -1.90
CA SER A 140 20.98 -13.42 -0.89
C SER A 140 21.83 -14.42 -0.08
N GLY A 141 21.84 -15.69 -0.45
CA GLY A 141 22.63 -16.76 0.17
C GLY A 141 22.05 -17.32 1.47
N SER A 142 21.17 -16.60 2.16
CA SER A 142 20.45 -17.06 3.35
C SER A 142 19.19 -16.24 3.61
N VAL A 143 18.27 -16.80 4.41
CA VAL A 143 17.05 -16.10 4.85
C VAL A 143 17.36 -14.83 5.63
N GLU A 144 18.39 -14.84 6.48
CA GLU A 144 18.77 -13.68 7.31
C GLU A 144 19.32 -12.53 6.47
N ASN A 145 20.13 -12.84 5.45
CA ASN A 145 20.64 -11.81 4.54
C ASN A 145 19.51 -11.27 3.66
N PHE A 146 18.66 -12.15 3.15
CA PHE A 146 17.50 -11.75 2.37
C PHE A 146 16.55 -10.86 3.17
N ALA A 147 16.31 -11.15 4.46
CA ALA A 147 15.49 -10.30 5.33
C ALA A 147 16.08 -8.88 5.47
N LYS A 148 17.41 -8.71 5.52
CA LYS A 148 18.03 -7.38 5.51
C LYS A 148 17.77 -6.65 4.19
N ASP A 149 17.85 -7.36 3.07
CA ASP A 149 17.52 -6.81 1.75
C ASP A 149 16.05 -6.42 1.64
N MET A 150 15.13 -7.27 2.14
CA MET A 150 13.69 -6.99 2.19
C MET A 150 13.41 -5.68 2.94
N ASN A 151 14.01 -5.48 4.11
CA ASN A 151 13.81 -4.25 4.89
C ASN A 151 14.39 -3.02 4.18
N ARG A 152 15.55 -3.15 3.53
CA ARG A 152 16.15 -2.07 2.74
C ARG A 152 15.24 -1.69 1.57
N ILE A 153 14.67 -2.67 0.88
CA ILE A 153 13.83 -2.47 -0.31
C ILE A 153 12.44 -1.96 0.08
N ALA A 154 11.83 -2.49 1.13
CA ALA A 154 10.59 -1.96 1.71
C ALA A 154 10.75 -0.48 2.12
N ALA A 155 11.84 -0.12 2.80
CA ALA A 155 12.12 1.26 3.16
C ALA A 155 12.31 2.17 1.93
N LYS A 156 12.93 1.65 0.85
CA LYS A 156 13.06 2.36 -0.44
C LYS A 156 11.69 2.59 -1.10
N ALA A 157 10.76 1.66 -0.98
CA ALA A 157 9.38 1.79 -1.45
C ALA A 157 8.53 2.75 -0.58
N GLY A 158 8.99 3.08 0.63
CA GLY A 158 8.32 4.00 1.56
C GLY A 158 7.69 3.31 2.77
N ALA A 159 7.72 1.97 2.83
CA ALA A 159 7.25 1.16 3.95
C ALA A 159 8.22 1.21 5.14
N LYS A 160 8.25 2.34 5.85
CA LYS A 160 9.22 2.64 6.92
C LYS A 160 8.79 2.16 8.31
N ASN A 161 7.55 1.73 8.48
CA ASN A 161 6.97 1.22 9.72
C ASN A 161 6.80 -0.31 9.69
N SER A 162 7.54 -0.99 8.82
CA SER A 162 7.49 -2.43 8.62
C SER A 162 8.84 -3.06 8.95
N VAL A 163 8.79 -4.30 9.47
CA VAL A 163 9.98 -5.13 9.70
C VAL A 163 9.68 -6.55 9.23
N PHE A 164 10.43 -7.01 8.24
CA PHE A 164 10.34 -8.36 7.68
C PHE A 164 11.53 -9.18 8.16
N LEU A 165 11.25 -10.33 8.77
CA LEU A 165 12.28 -11.22 9.36
C LEU A 165 12.41 -12.56 8.64
N ASN A 166 11.50 -12.85 7.72
CA ASN A 166 11.47 -14.06 6.90
C ASN A 166 10.74 -13.76 5.57
N PRO A 167 10.94 -14.56 4.51
CA PRO A 167 10.42 -14.25 3.18
C PRO A 167 8.96 -14.70 2.99
N HIS A 168 8.39 -15.46 3.92
CA HIS A 168 7.09 -16.10 3.72
C HIS A 168 5.96 -15.50 4.54
N GLY A 169 6.26 -14.83 5.66
CA GLY A 169 5.29 -14.18 6.54
C GLY A 169 4.77 -15.03 7.69
N LEU A 170 5.40 -16.17 8.00
CA LEU A 170 5.05 -16.91 9.22
C LEU A 170 5.32 -16.04 10.44
N THR A 171 4.45 -16.15 11.44
CA THR A 171 4.50 -15.31 12.63
C THR A 171 5.82 -15.49 13.37
N GLN A 172 6.53 -14.38 13.54
CA GLN A 172 7.76 -14.29 14.30
C GLN A 172 7.73 -13.01 15.12
N MET A 173 8.27 -13.04 16.34
CA MET A 173 8.34 -11.84 17.17
C MET A 173 9.10 -10.72 16.45
N GLY A 174 8.46 -9.57 16.28
CA GLY A 174 9.01 -8.42 15.56
C GLY A 174 8.71 -8.39 14.06
N HIS A 175 8.22 -9.48 13.46
CA HIS A 175 7.79 -9.49 12.05
C HIS A 175 6.41 -8.82 11.91
N HIS A 176 6.37 -7.67 11.25
CA HIS A 176 5.16 -6.85 11.16
C HIS A 176 5.15 -5.88 9.99
N SER A 177 3.97 -5.35 9.69
CA SER A 177 3.76 -4.24 8.77
C SER A 177 2.54 -3.43 9.19
N THR A 178 2.13 -2.50 8.35
CA THR A 178 0.89 -1.71 8.47
C THR A 178 0.12 -1.76 7.15
N ALA A 179 -1.18 -1.46 7.16
CA ALA A 179 -1.94 -1.42 5.92
C ALA A 179 -1.38 -0.36 4.95
N ARG A 180 -0.96 0.80 5.48
CA ARG A 180 -0.32 1.86 4.70
C ARG A 180 0.96 1.37 4.02
N ASP A 181 1.84 0.76 4.79
CA ASP A 181 3.13 0.31 4.31
C ASP A 181 2.99 -0.76 3.23
N LEU A 182 2.09 -1.73 3.43
CA LEU A 182 1.80 -2.75 2.41
C LEU A 182 1.24 -2.16 1.11
N ALA A 183 0.54 -1.02 1.15
CA ALA A 183 0.05 -0.36 -0.06
C ALA A 183 1.15 0.43 -0.81
N LEU A 184 2.32 0.66 -0.19
CA LEU A 184 3.46 1.31 -0.82
C LEU A 184 4.41 0.31 -1.52
N ILE A 185 4.32 -0.98 -1.14
CA ILE A 185 5.06 -2.10 -1.73
C ILE A 185 4.39 -2.52 -3.03
#